data_AF-A0A1V4PPD8-F1
#
_entry.id   AF-A0A1V4PPD8-F1
#
_cell.length_a   1.000
_cell.length_b   1.000
_cell.length_c   1.000
_cell.angle_alpha   90.00
_cell.angle_beta   90.00
_cell.angle_gamma   90.00
#
_symmetry.space_group_name_H-M   'P 1'
#
loop_
_entity.id
_entity.type
_entity.pdbx_description
1 polymer ?
#
loop_
_entity_poly.entity_id
_entity_poly.type
_entity_poly.pdbx_seq_one_letter_code
_entity_poly.pdbx_strand_id
1 'polypeptide(L)'
;MTHRTETAYARSALYEIRPADITEVDEYNSYRDGETTYGDIWVLDLSNEDGNGLALTGTRRELVNYLDLVAAHVKFETDPSGDLDQALRRLHALRDERATALDAGDDSTLNRLDEEEVALLQDVVAAAEAVNDSL
;
A
#
# COMPACT_ATOMS: atom_id res chain seq x y z
N MET A 1 17.80 16.01 -12.04
CA MET A 1 17.47 14.71 -12.65
C MET A 1 15.98 14.66 -12.85
N THR A 2 15.53 14.44 -14.08
CA THR A 2 14.11 14.29 -14.41
C THR A 2 13.74 12.82 -14.21
N HIS A 3 12.94 12.52 -13.19
CA HIS A 3 12.34 11.19 -13.06
C HIS A 3 11.31 11.04 -14.18
N ARG A 4 11.64 10.24 -15.20
CA ARG A 4 10.68 9.87 -16.25
C ARG A 4 9.94 8.64 -15.75
N THR A 5 8.75 8.84 -15.22
CA THR A 5 7.83 7.75 -14.91
C THR A 5 7.11 7.37 -16.19
N GLU A 6 7.32 6.14 -16.65
CA GLU A 6 6.56 5.59 -17.78
C GLU A 6 5.36 4.84 -17.22
N THR A 7 4.17 5.22 -17.67
CA THR A 7 2.91 4.59 -17.22
C THR A 7 2.54 3.47 -18.19
N ALA A 8 2.27 2.30 -17.65
CA ALA A 8 1.74 1.15 -18.39
C ALA A 8 0.61 0.46 -17.63
N TYR A 9 -0.08 -0.45 -18.31
CA TYR A 9 -1.17 -1.21 -17.71
C TYR A 9 -0.63 -2.44 -16.98
N ALA A 10 -1.09 -2.68 -15.74
CA ALA A 10 -0.68 -3.85 -14.96
C ALA A 10 -0.99 -5.20 -15.66
N ARG A 11 -2.06 -5.25 -16.48
CA ARG A 11 -2.43 -6.45 -17.24
C ARG A 11 -1.41 -6.88 -18.31
N SER A 12 -0.53 -5.98 -18.74
CA SER A 12 0.54 -6.27 -19.69
C SER A 12 1.90 -6.38 -19.02
N ALA A 13 1.94 -6.50 -17.69
CA ALA A 13 3.16 -6.73 -16.94
C ALA A 13 3.74 -8.11 -17.27
N LEU A 14 5.05 -8.12 -17.52
CA LEU A 14 5.89 -9.26 -17.78
C LEU A 14 6.97 -9.29 -16.69
N TYR A 15 7.38 -10.49 -16.30
CA TYR A 15 8.48 -10.65 -15.37
C TYR A 15 9.42 -11.77 -15.82
N GLU A 16 10.70 -11.59 -15.53
CA GLU A 16 11.73 -12.61 -15.72
C GLU A 16 12.69 -12.59 -14.54
N ILE A 17 13.09 -13.78 -14.07
CA ILE A 17 14.14 -13.94 -13.08
C ILE A 17 15.22 -14.81 -13.69
N ARG A 18 16.45 -14.28 -13.79
CA ARG A 18 17.59 -14.97 -14.38
C ARG A 18 18.86 -14.78 -13.55
N PRO A 19 19.85 -15.69 -13.67
CA PRO A 19 21.18 -15.43 -13.14
C PRO A 19 21.77 -14.16 -13.76
N ALA A 20 22.48 -13.37 -12.96
CA ALA A 20 23.21 -12.22 -13.45
C ALA A 20 24.43 -12.64 -14.28
N ASP A 21 24.73 -11.88 -15.33
CA ASP A 21 25.96 -12.07 -16.09
C ASP A 21 27.18 -11.49 -15.34
N ILE A 22 28.38 -11.74 -15.88
CA ILE A 22 29.62 -11.34 -15.21
C ILE A 22 29.74 -9.81 -15.01
N THR A 23 29.19 -9.02 -15.94
CA THR A 23 29.22 -7.56 -15.87
C THR A 23 28.29 -7.06 -14.77
N GLU A 24 27.07 -7.61 -14.73
CA GLU A 24 26.06 -7.28 -13.71
C GLU A 24 26.51 -7.69 -12.31
N VAL A 25 27.22 -8.82 -12.18
CA VAL A 25 27.83 -9.27 -10.92
C VAL A 25 28.92 -8.31 -10.46
N ASP A 26 29.83 -7.90 -11.36
CA ASP A 26 30.91 -6.97 -11.04
C ASP A 26 30.35 -5.58 -10.65
N GLU A 27 29.32 -5.11 -11.37
CA GLU A 27 28.63 -3.86 -11.06
C GLU A 27 27.97 -3.92 -9.67
N TYR A 28 27.19 -4.96 -9.37
CA TYR A 28 26.56 -5.13 -8.06
C TYR A 28 27.60 -5.12 -6.93
N ASN A 29 28.71 -5.84 -7.11
CA ASN A 29 29.77 -5.89 -6.11
C ASN A 29 30.52 -4.56 -5.96
N SER A 30 30.52 -3.68 -6.97
CA SER A 30 31.13 -2.34 -6.87
C SER A 30 30.36 -1.37 -5.97
N TYR A 31 29.04 -1.57 -5.84
CA TYR A 31 28.16 -0.73 -5.00
C TYR A 31 27.97 -1.28 -3.57
N ARG A 32 28.47 -2.48 -3.29
CA ARG A 32 28.27 -3.16 -2.00
C ARG A 32 29.55 -3.18 -1.18
N ASP A 33 29.44 -2.81 0.09
CA ASP A 33 30.52 -3.00 1.06
C ASP A 33 30.58 -4.47 1.52
N GLY A 34 31.79 -5.06 1.54
CA GLY A 34 32.05 -6.40 2.11
C GLY A 34 32.72 -7.39 1.16
N GLU A 35 32.66 -8.68 1.51
CA GLU A 35 33.19 -9.75 0.67
C GLU A 35 32.37 -9.91 -0.62
N THR A 36 33.10 -10.04 -1.73
CA THR A 36 32.53 -10.19 -3.06
C THR A 36 31.73 -11.49 -3.17
N THR A 37 30.49 -11.39 -3.64
CA THR A 37 29.62 -12.55 -3.84
C THR A 37 29.64 -12.95 -5.31
N TYR A 38 30.22 -14.11 -5.61
CA TYR A 38 30.24 -14.70 -6.95
C TYR A 38 29.41 -15.99 -6.94
N GLY A 39 28.27 -16.00 -7.66
CA GLY A 39 27.44 -17.20 -7.88
C GLY A 39 26.00 -17.15 -7.40
N ASP A 40 25.60 -16.13 -6.63
CA ASP A 40 24.24 -16.01 -6.06
C ASP A 40 23.55 -14.66 -6.36
N ILE A 41 23.96 -14.01 -7.46
CA ILE A 41 23.36 -12.76 -7.93
C ILE A 41 22.41 -13.07 -9.07
N TRP A 42 21.22 -12.48 -8.97
CA TRP A 42 20.10 -12.67 -9.87
C TRP A 42 19.62 -11.30 -10.35
N VAL A 43 19.01 -11.28 -11.52
CA VAL A 43 18.30 -10.13 -12.06
C VAL A 43 16.82 -10.44 -12.08
N LEU A 44 16.02 -9.56 -11.47
CA LEU A 44 14.58 -9.49 -11.62
C LEU A 44 14.27 -8.37 -12.62
N ASP A 45 13.80 -8.76 -13.80
CA ASP A 45 13.28 -7.85 -14.80
C ASP A 45 11.76 -7.74 -14.67
N LEU A 46 11.26 -6.53 -14.50
CA LEU A 46 9.83 -6.18 -14.47
C LEU A 46 9.56 -5.23 -15.64
N SER A 47 8.86 -5.68 -16.66
CA SER A 47 8.61 -4.89 -17.88
C SER A 47 7.15 -4.94 -18.31
N ASN A 48 6.77 -4.07 -19.23
CA ASN A 48 5.50 -4.16 -19.94
C ASN A 48 5.70 -4.76 -21.34
N GLU A 49 4.60 -4.97 -22.08
CA GLU A 49 4.63 -5.47 -23.46
C GLU A 49 5.40 -4.56 -24.45
N ASP A 50 5.56 -3.27 -24.13
CA ASP A 50 6.31 -2.30 -24.93
C ASP A 50 7.84 -2.33 -24.64
N GLY A 51 8.28 -3.16 -23.69
CA GLY A 51 9.69 -3.30 -23.29
C GLY A 51 10.19 -2.23 -22.31
N ASN A 52 9.31 -1.37 -21.81
CA ASN A 52 9.65 -0.42 -20.74
C ASN A 52 9.57 -1.11 -19.39
N GLY A 53 10.56 -0.92 -18.53
CA GLY A 53 10.64 -1.69 -17.29
C GLY A 53 11.72 -1.26 -16.30
N LEU A 54 11.84 -2.06 -15.25
CA LEU A 54 12.80 -1.96 -14.17
C LEU A 54 13.53 -3.29 -14.04
N ALA A 55 14.86 -3.24 -14.11
CA ALA A 55 15.74 -4.36 -13.77
C ALA A 55 16.32 -4.15 -12.36
N LEU A 56 16.25 -5.18 -11.52
CA LEU A 56 16.82 -5.18 -10.18
C LEU A 56 17.84 -6.32 -10.06
N THR A 57 19.09 -5.97 -9.77
CA THR A 57 20.18 -6.92 -9.57
C THR A 57 20.48 -7.07 -8.08
N GLY A 58 20.52 -8.31 -7.60
CA GLY A 58 20.89 -8.57 -6.22
C GLY A 58 20.85 -10.04 -5.84
N THR A 59 21.07 -10.32 -4.56
CA THR A 59 20.90 -11.67 -4.03
C THR A 59 19.42 -12.06 -4.05
N ARG A 60 19.14 -13.36 -4.12
CA ARG A 60 17.75 -13.87 -4.07
C ARG A 60 16.97 -13.34 -2.86
N ARG A 61 17.61 -13.20 -1.70
CA ARG A 61 16.98 -12.68 -0.48
C ARG A 61 16.62 -11.21 -0.61
N GLU A 62 17.48 -10.39 -1.21
CA GLU A 62 17.21 -8.96 -1.41
C GLU A 62 16.04 -8.75 -2.37
N LEU A 63 15.99 -9.51 -3.47
CA LEU A 63 14.89 -9.43 -4.44
C LEU A 63 13.54 -9.83 -3.81
N VAL A 64 13.51 -10.90 -3.02
CA VAL A 64 12.30 -11.31 -2.28
C VAL A 64 11.88 -10.24 -1.28
N ASN A 65 12.81 -9.73 -0.48
CA ASN A 65 12.51 -8.67 0.49
C ASN A 65 11.94 -7.41 -0.19
N TYR A 66 12.47 -7.03 -1.35
CA TYR A 66 11.94 -5.90 -2.12
C TYR A 66 10.50 -6.15 -2.57
N LEU A 67 10.22 -7.31 -3.14
CA LEU A 67 8.87 -7.66 -3.59
C LEU A 67 7.87 -7.71 -2.44
N ASP A 68 8.28 -8.22 -1.27
CA ASP A 68 7.44 -8.21 -0.06
C ASP A 68 7.10 -6.79 0.39
N LEU A 69 8.08 -5.87 0.34
CA LEU A 69 7.85 -4.46 0.67
C LEU A 69 6.89 -3.79 -0.31
N VAL A 70 7.05 -4.04 -1.61
CA VAL A 70 6.15 -3.51 -2.64
C VAL A 70 4.75 -4.05 -2.45
N ALA A 71 4.60 -5.37 -2.25
CA ALA A 71 3.31 -5.99 -2.02
C ALA A 71 2.63 -5.45 -0.75
N ALA A 72 3.39 -5.29 0.35
CA ALA A 72 2.88 -4.71 1.58
C ALA A 72 2.44 -3.25 1.40
N HIS A 73 3.22 -2.45 0.65
CA HIS A 73 2.87 -1.06 0.38
C HIS A 73 1.63 -0.93 -0.51
N VAL A 74 1.56 -1.69 -1.60
CA VAL A 74 0.36 -1.74 -2.46
C VAL A 74 -0.85 -2.15 -1.63
N LYS A 75 -0.74 -3.23 -0.83
CA LYS A 75 -1.82 -3.67 0.04
C LYS A 75 -2.25 -2.55 0.99
N PHE A 76 -1.32 -1.90 1.68
CA PHE A 76 -1.64 -0.81 2.60
C PHE A 76 -2.36 0.35 1.91
N GLU A 77 -1.88 0.80 0.75
CA GLU A 77 -2.46 1.93 0.02
C GLU A 77 -3.80 1.60 -0.65
N THR A 78 -4.06 0.31 -0.93
CA THR A 78 -5.30 -0.14 -1.59
C THR A 78 -6.23 -0.89 -0.65
N ASP A 79 -5.97 -0.96 0.67
CA ASP A 79 -6.83 -1.65 1.63
C ASP A 79 -7.97 -0.72 2.08
N PRO A 80 -9.21 -0.92 1.61
CA PRO A 80 -10.35 -0.09 2.01
C PRO A 80 -10.77 -0.30 3.47
N SER A 81 -10.25 -1.33 4.15
CA SER A 81 -10.61 -1.64 5.54
C SER A 81 -10.15 -0.55 6.51
N GLY A 82 -9.08 0.18 6.19
CA GLY A 82 -8.57 1.28 7.03
C GLY A 82 -9.56 2.44 7.16
N ASP A 83 -10.26 2.78 6.07
CA ASP A 83 -11.27 3.84 6.06
C ASP A 83 -12.52 3.42 6.85
N LEU A 84 -12.94 2.16 6.72
CA LEU A 84 -14.05 1.60 7.49
C LEU A 84 -13.73 1.58 9.00
N ASP A 85 -12.55 1.10 9.38
CA ASP A 85 -12.10 1.10 10.77
C ASP A 85 -12.05 2.51 11.36
N GLN A 86 -11.59 3.49 10.59
CA GLN A 86 -11.56 4.88 11.02
C GLN A 86 -12.97 5.46 11.19
N ALA A 87 -13.88 5.21 10.25
CA ALA A 87 -15.26 5.67 10.31
C ALA A 87 -16.01 5.06 11.52
N LEU A 88 -15.82 3.76 11.77
CA LEU A 88 -16.39 3.07 12.93
C LEU A 88 -15.85 3.63 14.26
N ARG A 89 -14.55 3.93 14.35
CA ARG A 89 -13.98 4.56 15.56
C ARG A 89 -14.57 5.95 15.82
N ARG A 90 -14.73 6.77 14.78
CA ARG A 90 -15.37 8.08 14.91
C ARG A 90 -16.82 7.93 15.38
N LEU A 91 -17.55 6.94 14.86
CA LEU A 91 -18.94 6.69 15.24
C LEU A 91 -19.06 6.27 16.70
N HIS A 92 -18.15 5.42 17.17
CA HIS A 92 -18.08 5.05 18.58
C HIS A 92 -17.82 6.26 19.49
N ALA A 93 -16.83 7.09 19.16
CA ALA A 93 -16.53 8.30 19.94
C ALA A 93 -17.72 9.27 19.99
N LEU A 94 -18.40 9.50 18.86
CA LEU A 94 -19.56 10.38 18.80
C LEU A 94 -20.74 9.86 19.65
N ARG A 95 -20.93 8.54 19.71
CA ARG A 95 -21.94 7.92 20.57
C ARG A 95 -21.62 8.05 22.06
N ASP A 96 -20.34 8.00 22.43
CA ASP A 96 -19.90 8.24 23.81
C ASP A 96 -20.11 9.71 24.22
N GLU A 97 -19.83 10.65 23.30
CA GLU A 97 -20.12 12.08 23.50
C GLU A 97 -21.62 12.34 23.65
N ARG A 98 -22.44 11.68 22.82
CA ARG A 98 -23.91 11.77 22.89
C ARG A 98 -24.46 11.23 24.20
N ALA A 99 -23.95 10.10 24.69
CA ALA A 99 -24.33 9.55 25.99
C ALA A 99 -24.01 10.53 27.13
N THR A 100 -22.85 11.19 27.05
CA THR A 100 -22.44 12.21 28.02
C THR A 100 -23.36 13.44 27.99
N ALA A 101 -23.73 13.92 26.79
CA ALA A 101 -24.64 15.04 26.62
C ALA A 101 -26.06 14.72 27.12
N LEU A 102 -26.51 13.48 26.95
CA LEU A 102 -27.79 12.98 27.47
C LEU A 102 -27.81 12.99 29.00
N ASP A 103 -26.75 12.48 29.63
CA ASP A 103 -26.61 12.47 31.09
C ASP A 103 -26.53 13.90 31.66
N ALA A 104 -25.96 14.84 30.91
CA ALA A 104 -25.87 16.25 31.28
C ALA A 104 -27.17 17.04 31.05
N GLY A 105 -28.14 16.49 30.29
CA GLY A 105 -29.36 17.19 29.89
C GLY A 105 -29.12 18.36 28.94
N ASP A 106 -28.07 18.31 28.12
CA ASP A 106 -27.75 19.36 27.14
C ASP A 106 -28.40 19.08 25.77
N ASP A 107 -29.67 19.45 25.67
CA ASP A 107 -30.49 19.27 24.46
C ASP A 107 -29.89 19.96 23.21
N SER A 108 -29.13 21.05 23.40
CA SER A 108 -28.51 21.76 22.28
C SER A 108 -27.35 20.97 21.68
N THR A 109 -26.54 20.35 22.53
CA THR A 109 -25.45 19.47 22.11
C THR A 109 -25.97 18.16 21.54
N LEU A 110 -27.06 17.60 22.09
CA LEU A 110 -27.70 16.39 21.55
C LEU A 110 -28.17 16.58 20.10
N ASN A 111 -28.87 17.67 19.79
CA ASN A 111 -29.36 17.91 18.44
C ASN A 111 -28.21 18.03 17.41
N ARG A 112 -27.11 18.70 17.79
CA ARG A 112 -25.92 18.79 16.92
C ARG A 112 -25.28 17.42 16.71
N LEU A 113 -25.13 16.62 17.76
CA LEU A 113 -24.53 15.28 17.68
C LEU A 113 -25.40 14.31 16.86
N ASP A 114 -26.74 14.43 16.93
CA ASP A 114 -27.65 13.63 16.10
C ASP A 114 -27.47 13.93 14.60
N GLU A 115 -27.28 15.20 14.22
CA GLU A 115 -26.99 15.59 12.84
C GLU A 115 -25.62 15.06 12.36
N GLU A 116 -24.60 15.12 13.21
CA GLU A 116 -23.27 14.59 12.94
C GLU A 116 -23.28 13.04 12.84
N GLU A 117 -24.10 12.34 13.64
CA GLU A 117 -24.26 10.88 13.55
C GLU A 117 -24.81 10.46 12.18
N VAL A 118 -25.81 11.18 11.65
CA VAL A 118 -26.40 10.87 10.34
C VAL A 118 -25.37 10.98 9.22
N ALA A 119 -24.57 12.04 9.20
CA ALA A 119 -23.51 12.22 8.21
C ALA A 119 -22.44 11.11 8.33
N LEU A 120 -22.04 10.78 9.54
CA LEU A 120 -21.02 9.77 9.78
C LEU A 120 -21.49 8.34 9.46
N LEU A 121 -22.78 8.04 9.63
CA LEU A 121 -23.36 6.77 9.19
C LEU A 121 -23.31 6.62 7.66
N GLN A 122 -23.42 7.72 6.90
CA GLN A 122 -23.24 7.68 5.44
C GLN A 122 -21.79 7.36 5.07
N ASP A 123 -20.81 7.93 5.79
CA ASP A 123 -19.40 7.63 5.60
C ASP A 123 -19.07 6.16 5.91
N VAL A 124 -19.67 5.61 6.98
CA VAL A 124 -19.53 4.17 7.32
C VAL A 124 -20.12 3.29 6.23
N VAL A 125 -21.28 3.62 5.68
CA VAL A 125 -21.89 2.87 4.57
C VAL A 125 -21.00 2.91 3.34
N ALA A 126 -20.50 4.08 2.94
CA ALA A 126 -19.61 4.22 1.79
C ALA A 126 -18.30 3.44 1.96
N ALA A 127 -17.69 3.49 3.15
CA ALA A 127 -16.49 2.71 3.44
C ALA A 127 -16.76 1.20 3.48
N ALA A 128 -17.92 0.77 4.00
CA ALA A 128 -18.32 -0.63 4.00
C ALA A 128 -18.60 -1.16 2.59
N GLU A 129 -19.20 -0.34 1.71
CA GLU A 129 -19.36 -0.65 0.29
C GLU A 129 -18.00 -0.80 -0.40
N ALA A 130 -17.05 0.11 -0.15
CA ALA A 130 -15.69 0.01 -0.70
C ALA A 130 -14.96 -1.27 -0.25
N VAL A 131 -15.14 -1.70 1.01
CA VAL A 131 -14.62 -3.00 1.47
C VAL A 131 -15.32 -4.15 0.77
N ASN A 132 -16.65 -4.13 0.67
CA ASN A 132 -17.42 -5.19 0.03
C ASN A 132 -17.09 -5.37 -1.46
N ASP A 133 -16.85 -4.28 -2.18
CA ASP A 133 -16.45 -4.29 -3.60
C ASP A 133 -15.01 -4.79 -3.82
N SER A 134 -14.21 -4.85 -2.75
CA SER A 134 -12.82 -5.34 -2.78
C SER A 134 -12.66 -6.84 -2.45
N LEU A 135 -13.75 -7.52 -2.06
CA LEU A 135 -13.80 -8.96 -1.72
C LEU A 135 -14.04 -9.85 -2.94
#